data_AF-A0A251SGG1-F1
#
_entry.id   AF-A0A251SGG1-F1
#
_cell.length_a   1.000
_cell.length_b   1.000
_cell.length_c   1.000
_cell.angle_alpha   90.00
_cell.angle_beta   90.00
_cell.angle_gamma   90.00
#
_symmetry.space_group_name_H-M   'P 1'
#
loop_
_entity.id
_entity.type
_entity.pdbx_description
1 polymer ?
#
loop_
_entity_poly.entity_id
_entity_poly.type
_entity_poly.pdbx_seq_one_letter_code
_entity_poly.pdbx_strand_id
1 'polypeptide(L)'
;MLDSALAYRNAYERLALVDSRYKTFPSEQEWTRVETITKFLKPFYNITTLFSGNSYPTSNLYFYNVWKIQKCIEDQMDNVDKVISDMAKEMKKKFDKYWENYSMILSFAVVLDPRYKFELVEFFFKKLNMEEKVCKEKLDIIFKGIHKLYDTEYGVLSRTTSSTARSSNICVDTSDDMDGFESFTGEFRNVEKKKSQLDMYLEEDRLNRKEELDILQYWKDNQGRYPQLSLMARDILSIPITTVASESSFSIGGRVLSKYRSSLRSSNVEALLCTRDWLFDLEDDENEDDIEEELAEDIESLYPTYDDSHVGDLKQQRG
;
A
#
# COMPACT_ATOMS: atom_id res chain seq x y z
N MET A 1 1.64 17.83 16.03
CA MET A 1 1.33 18.28 17.41
C MET A 1 2.58 18.52 18.24
N LEU A 2 3.34 17.48 18.66
CA LEU A 2 4.53 17.68 19.50
C LEU A 2 5.60 18.54 18.83
N ASP A 3 5.88 18.26 17.56
CA ASP A 3 6.81 19.06 16.74
C ASP A 3 6.39 20.54 16.66
N SER A 4 5.08 20.77 16.45
CA SER A 4 4.49 22.11 16.48
C SER A 4 4.62 22.77 17.86
N ALA A 5 4.39 22.04 18.94
CA ALA A 5 4.50 22.55 20.30
C ALA A 5 5.93 23.00 20.63
N LEU A 6 6.95 22.27 20.13
CA LEU A 6 8.36 22.64 20.27
C LEU A 6 8.68 23.98 19.60
N ALA A 7 8.10 24.24 18.42
CA ALA A 7 8.27 25.53 17.73
C ALA A 7 7.73 26.72 18.56
N TYR A 8 6.72 26.48 19.41
CA TYR A 8 6.11 27.49 20.27
C TYR A 8 6.68 27.52 21.70
N ARG A 9 7.75 26.78 22.01
CA ARG A 9 8.34 26.72 23.35
C ARG A 9 8.56 28.10 23.99
N ASN A 10 9.21 29.01 23.26
CA ASN A 10 9.44 30.39 23.73
C ASN A 10 8.14 31.18 23.97
N ALA A 11 7.08 30.87 23.21
CA ALA A 11 5.78 31.50 23.39
C ALA A 11 5.11 31.03 24.70
N TYR A 12 5.23 29.74 25.04
CA TYR A 12 4.75 29.20 26.32
C TYR A 12 5.52 29.79 27.51
N GLU A 13 6.84 29.90 27.41
CA GLU A 13 7.68 30.54 28.44
C GLU A 13 7.27 32.00 28.65
N ARG A 14 7.08 32.76 27.55
CA ARG A 14 6.62 34.16 27.63
C ARG A 14 5.21 34.27 28.21
N LEU A 15 4.30 33.37 27.87
CA LEU A 15 2.95 33.35 28.41
C LEU A 15 2.97 33.17 29.94
N ALA A 16 3.88 32.34 30.47
CA ALA A 16 4.05 32.15 31.91
C ALA A 16 4.55 33.40 32.65
N LEU A 17 5.29 34.27 31.97
CA LEU A 17 5.73 35.54 32.51
C LEU A 17 4.62 36.61 32.50
N VAL A 18 3.74 36.58 31.50
CA VAL A 18 2.74 37.63 31.25
C VAL A 18 1.41 37.34 31.95
N ASP A 19 0.95 36.08 31.95
CA ASP A 19 -0.32 35.70 32.55
C ASP A 19 -0.13 34.95 33.87
N SER A 20 -0.37 35.67 34.98
CA SER A 20 -0.40 35.13 36.33
C SER A 20 -1.37 33.96 36.55
N ARG A 21 -2.36 33.76 35.66
CA ARG A 21 -3.29 32.62 35.69
C ARG A 21 -2.73 31.37 35.01
N TYR A 22 -1.66 31.49 34.21
CA TYR A 22 -1.00 30.37 33.56
C TYR A 22 -0.05 29.63 34.53
N LYS A 23 -0.64 28.84 35.43
CA LYS A 23 0.08 28.17 36.53
C LYS A 23 0.61 26.77 36.19
N THR A 24 0.22 26.22 35.05
CA THR A 24 0.59 24.86 34.63
C THR A 24 1.23 24.93 33.26
N PHE A 25 2.56 24.95 33.24
CA PHE A 25 3.36 25.01 32.04
C PHE A 25 4.48 23.95 32.10
N PRO A 26 4.95 23.46 30.94
CA PRO A 26 6.01 22.45 30.94
C PRO A 26 7.31 23.01 31.50
N SER A 27 7.92 22.25 32.40
CA SER A 27 9.27 22.48 32.89
C SER A 27 10.33 22.20 31.81
N GLU A 28 11.56 22.68 32.03
CA GLU A 28 12.72 22.39 31.17
C GLU A 28 12.93 20.89 30.94
N GLN A 29 12.73 20.08 31.98
CA GLN A 29 12.82 18.63 31.89
C GLN A 29 11.71 18.04 31.02
N GLU A 30 10.48 18.57 31.12
CA GLU A 30 9.37 18.14 30.28
C GLU A 30 9.56 18.54 28.82
N TRP A 31 10.10 19.74 28.55
CA TRP A 31 10.47 20.13 27.18
C TRP A 31 11.53 19.21 26.57
N THR A 32 12.58 18.89 27.35
CA THR A 32 13.61 17.92 26.94
C THR A 32 13.00 16.54 26.65
N ARG A 33 12.01 16.13 27.46
CA ARG A 33 11.26 14.88 27.22
C ARG A 33 10.43 14.97 25.94
N VAL A 34 9.73 16.07 25.69
CA VAL A 34 8.95 16.28 24.45
C VAL A 34 9.85 16.21 23.21
N GLU A 35 11.04 16.82 23.25
CA GLU A 35 12.01 16.71 22.15
C GLU A 35 12.42 15.25 21.90
N THR A 36 12.69 14.51 22.96
CA THR A 36 13.11 13.11 22.87
C THR A 36 11.97 12.23 22.33
N ILE A 37 10.75 12.41 22.83
CA ILE A 37 9.56 11.70 22.34
C ILE A 37 9.28 12.05 20.88
N THR A 38 9.41 13.31 20.49
CA THR A 38 9.21 13.74 19.10
C THR A 38 10.18 13.05 18.15
N LYS A 39 11.47 12.98 18.53
CA LYS A 39 12.50 12.24 17.77
C LYS A 39 12.20 10.75 17.72
N PHE A 40 11.79 10.15 18.84
CA PHE A 40 11.42 8.73 18.92
C PHE A 40 10.22 8.38 18.04
N LEU A 41 9.20 9.24 17.97
CA LEU A 41 7.99 9.00 17.19
C LEU A 41 8.12 9.38 15.71
N LYS A 42 9.14 10.16 15.32
CA LYS A 42 9.33 10.60 13.93
C LYS A 42 9.42 9.45 12.92
N PRO A 43 10.16 8.34 13.17
CA PRO A 43 10.17 7.19 12.28
C PRO A 43 8.78 6.57 12.07
N PHE A 44 7.94 6.53 13.11
CA PHE A 44 6.58 6.00 13.01
C PHE A 44 5.74 6.86 12.08
N TYR A 45 5.78 8.18 12.28
CA TYR A 45 5.08 9.13 11.40
C TYR A 45 5.50 8.94 9.94
N ASN A 46 6.82 8.97 9.66
CA ASN A 46 7.32 8.83 8.29
C ASN A 46 6.90 7.50 7.65
N ILE A 47 6.92 6.40 8.41
CA ILE A 47 6.53 5.07 7.92
C ILE A 47 5.02 4.99 7.69
N THR A 48 4.21 5.54 8.59
CA THR A 48 2.76 5.61 8.42
C THR A 48 2.40 6.43 7.18
N THR A 49 3.05 7.57 6.96
CA THR A 49 2.88 8.36 5.73
C THR A 49 3.27 7.55 4.50
N LEU A 50 4.43 6.88 4.53
CA LEU A 50 4.87 6.00 3.43
C LEU A 50 3.87 4.88 3.13
N PHE A 51 3.27 4.27 4.16
CA PHE A 51 2.26 3.22 4.00
C PHE A 51 0.87 3.74 3.61
N SER A 52 0.66 5.05 3.68
CA SER A 52 -0.60 5.71 3.30
C SER A 52 -0.62 6.13 1.83
N GLY A 53 0.51 6.03 1.11
CA GLY A 53 0.58 6.30 -0.31
C GLY A 53 -0.26 5.32 -1.14
N ASN A 54 -0.81 5.83 -2.23
CA ASN A 54 -1.68 5.11 -3.18
C ASN A 54 -1.07 5.01 -4.59
N SER A 55 -0.11 5.89 -4.95
CA SER A 55 0.54 5.95 -6.26
C SER A 55 1.66 4.93 -6.47
N TYR A 56 1.95 4.10 -5.46
CA TYR A 56 2.96 3.05 -5.54
C TYR A 56 2.59 1.83 -4.68
N PRO A 57 3.10 0.63 -5.00
CA PRO A 57 2.93 -0.55 -4.17
C PRO A 57 3.52 -0.34 -2.77
N THR A 58 2.69 -0.55 -1.75
CA THR A 58 3.14 -0.43 -0.36
C THR A 58 3.49 -1.79 0.23
N SER A 59 2.84 -2.88 -0.17
CA SER A 59 2.97 -4.22 0.41
C SER A 59 4.41 -4.75 0.51
N ASN A 60 5.24 -4.55 -0.51
CA ASN A 60 6.66 -4.96 -0.51
C ASN A 60 7.51 -4.16 0.48
N LEU A 61 7.05 -2.98 0.92
CA LEU A 61 7.73 -2.14 1.89
C LEU A 61 7.45 -2.56 3.34
N TYR A 62 6.49 -3.47 3.57
CA TYR A 62 6.00 -3.85 4.89
C TYR A 62 7.13 -4.30 5.84
N PHE A 63 7.84 -5.37 5.48
CA PHE A 63 8.79 -6.02 6.39
C PHE A 63 9.90 -5.09 6.86
N TYR A 64 10.53 -4.37 5.95
CA TYR A 64 11.65 -3.49 6.29
C TYR A 64 11.22 -2.37 7.25
N ASN A 65 10.09 -1.74 6.96
CA ASN A 65 9.62 -0.61 7.73
C ASN A 65 9.05 -1.05 9.09
N VAL A 66 8.35 -2.19 9.16
CA VAL A 66 7.89 -2.72 10.45
C VAL A 66 9.07 -3.17 11.33
N TRP A 67 10.11 -3.77 10.74
CA TRP A 67 11.35 -4.03 11.47
C TRP A 67 12.00 -2.75 12.01
N LYS A 68 12.01 -1.67 11.20
CA LYS A 68 12.54 -0.37 11.64
C LYS A 68 11.76 0.20 12.83
N ILE A 69 10.44 0.05 12.83
CA ILE A 69 9.58 0.40 13.98
C ILE A 69 10.00 -0.40 15.21
N GLN A 70 10.10 -1.73 15.09
CA GLN A 70 10.49 -2.60 16.20
C GLN A 70 11.82 -2.17 16.80
N LYS A 71 12.82 -1.95 15.94
CA LYS A 71 14.15 -1.51 16.35
C LYS A 71 14.09 -0.17 17.09
N CYS A 72 13.33 0.80 16.57
CA CYS A 72 13.17 2.09 17.25
C CYS A 72 12.57 1.95 18.65
N ILE A 73 11.63 1.01 18.86
CA ILE A 73 11.08 0.71 20.18
C ILE A 73 12.16 0.10 21.08
N GLU A 74 12.85 -0.93 20.60
CA GLU A 74 13.90 -1.64 21.35
C GLU A 74 15.03 -0.69 21.79
N ASP A 75 15.48 0.20 20.91
CA ASP A 75 16.49 1.22 21.19
C ASP A 75 16.07 2.18 22.33
N GLN A 76 14.77 2.33 22.61
CA GLN A 76 14.24 3.21 23.67
C GLN A 76 13.84 2.47 24.95
N MET A 77 13.84 1.13 24.97
CA MET A 77 13.42 0.35 26.15
C MET A 77 14.33 0.55 27.36
N ASP A 78 15.60 0.87 27.12
CA ASP A 78 16.63 1.12 28.15
C ASP A 78 17.03 2.61 28.21
N ASN A 79 16.11 3.52 27.84
CA ASN A 79 16.35 4.95 27.92
C ASN A 79 16.59 5.43 29.37
N VAL A 80 17.47 6.41 29.54
CA VAL A 80 17.80 7.04 30.82
C VAL A 80 16.58 7.71 31.46
N ASP A 81 15.70 8.32 30.67
CA ASP A 81 14.41 8.80 31.17
C ASP A 81 13.47 7.60 31.34
N LYS A 82 13.17 7.28 32.60
CA LYS A 82 12.30 6.17 32.99
C LYS A 82 10.91 6.25 32.35
N VAL A 83 10.35 7.45 32.16
CA VAL A 83 9.04 7.63 31.51
C VAL A 83 9.11 7.17 30.06
N ILE A 84 10.19 7.48 29.35
CA ILE A 84 10.40 7.06 27.96
C ILE A 84 10.66 5.55 27.88
N SER A 85 11.50 5.02 28.78
CA SER A 85 11.75 3.57 28.87
C SER A 85 10.45 2.80 29.11
N ASP A 86 9.63 3.24 30.06
CA ASP A 86 8.37 2.59 30.42
C ASP A 86 7.36 2.69 29.26
N MET A 87 7.30 3.85 28.57
CA MET A 87 6.51 4.01 27.35
C MET A 87 6.95 3.05 26.24
N ALA A 88 8.25 2.93 25.98
CA ALA A 88 8.78 2.03 24.97
C ALA A 88 8.47 0.56 25.29
N LYS A 89 8.58 0.15 26.56
CA LYS A 89 8.19 -1.18 27.03
C LYS A 89 6.71 -1.48 26.79
N GLU A 90 5.82 -0.51 27.06
CA GLU A 90 4.39 -0.66 26.77
C GLU A 90 4.10 -0.70 25.26
N MET A 91 4.82 0.10 24.47
CA MET A 91 4.73 0.05 23.00
C MET A 91 5.21 -1.30 22.46
N LYS A 92 6.27 -1.89 23.03
CA LYS A 92 6.78 -3.21 22.64
C LYS A 92 5.74 -4.30 22.89
N LYS A 93 5.08 -4.29 24.05
CA LYS A 93 3.99 -5.24 24.34
C LYS A 93 2.86 -5.16 23.31
N LYS A 94 2.46 -3.95 22.92
CA LYS A 94 1.45 -3.76 21.86
C LYS A 94 1.96 -4.24 20.51
N PHE A 95 3.19 -3.89 20.15
CA PHE A 95 3.81 -4.33 18.91
C PHE A 95 3.81 -5.86 18.81
N ASP A 96 4.28 -6.56 19.83
CA ASP A 96 4.36 -8.02 19.85
C ASP A 96 2.99 -8.66 19.70
N LYS A 97 1.98 -8.16 20.43
CA LYS A 97 0.59 -8.63 20.32
C LYS A 97 0.05 -8.58 18.88
N TYR A 98 0.33 -7.51 18.13
CA TYR A 98 -0.13 -7.39 16.75
C TYR A 98 0.76 -8.16 15.77
N TRP A 99 2.07 -8.23 16.05
CA TRP A 99 3.05 -8.88 15.18
C TRP A 99 2.96 -10.42 15.22
N GLU A 100 2.46 -11.00 16.32
CA GLU A 100 2.18 -12.45 16.40
C GLU A 100 1.24 -12.92 15.26
N ASN A 101 0.31 -12.07 14.83
CA ASN A 101 -0.62 -12.32 13.72
C ASN A 101 -0.12 -11.74 12.39
N TYR A 102 1.18 -11.89 12.09
CA TYR A 102 1.76 -11.33 10.87
C TYR A 102 1.01 -11.82 9.62
N SER A 103 0.82 -10.90 8.67
CA SER A 103 0.11 -11.21 7.44
C SER A 103 1.03 -11.97 6.48
N MET A 104 0.76 -13.26 6.29
CA MET A 104 1.54 -14.13 5.39
C MET A 104 1.60 -13.58 3.96
N ILE A 105 0.53 -12.93 3.49
CA ILE A 105 0.46 -12.33 2.15
C ILE A 105 1.50 -11.20 1.97
N LEU A 106 1.81 -10.44 3.04
CA LEU A 106 2.81 -9.38 3.00
C LEU A 106 4.23 -9.95 2.96
N SER A 107 4.44 -11.17 3.45
CA SER A 107 5.69 -11.90 3.22
C SER A 107 5.84 -12.27 1.75
N PHE A 108 4.75 -12.63 1.06
CA PHE A 108 4.80 -12.96 -0.37
C PHE A 108 5.14 -11.72 -1.20
N ALA A 109 4.60 -10.54 -0.85
CA ALA A 109 4.93 -9.29 -1.51
C ALA A 109 6.44 -9.00 -1.49
N VAL A 110 7.12 -9.27 -0.37
CA VAL A 110 8.59 -9.13 -0.27
C VAL A 110 9.32 -10.17 -1.10
N VAL A 111 8.86 -11.43 -1.09
CA VAL A 111 9.45 -12.51 -1.89
C VAL A 111 9.35 -12.20 -3.39
N LEU A 112 8.27 -11.54 -3.81
CA LEU A 112 8.02 -11.12 -5.19
C LEU A 112 8.73 -9.79 -5.55
N ASP A 113 9.48 -9.18 -4.63
CA ASP A 113 10.41 -8.10 -4.98
C ASP A 113 11.73 -8.72 -5.45
N PRO A 114 12.12 -8.53 -6.73
CA PRO A 114 13.31 -9.16 -7.30
C PRO A 114 14.63 -8.72 -6.66
N ARG A 115 14.62 -7.61 -5.88
CA ARG A 115 15.78 -7.14 -5.12
C ARG A 115 15.96 -7.88 -3.80
N TYR A 116 14.91 -8.52 -3.29
CA TYR A 116 14.83 -8.98 -1.90
C TYR A 116 14.67 -10.48 -1.77
N LYS A 117 13.63 -11.04 -2.40
CA LYS A 117 13.29 -12.47 -2.31
C LYS A 117 13.23 -12.97 -0.85
N PHE A 118 13.51 -14.25 -0.59
CA PHE A 118 13.49 -14.82 0.76
C PHE A 118 14.62 -14.30 1.65
N GLU A 119 15.70 -13.83 1.06
CA GLU A 119 16.92 -13.45 1.73
C GLU A 119 16.73 -12.19 2.58
N LEU A 120 15.83 -11.28 2.19
CA LEU A 120 15.46 -10.15 3.05
C LEU A 120 14.70 -10.60 4.30
N VAL A 121 13.77 -11.56 4.15
CA VAL A 121 12.99 -12.12 5.27
C VAL A 121 13.93 -12.82 6.24
N GLU A 122 14.81 -13.69 5.73
CA GLU A 122 15.82 -14.39 6.53
C GLU A 122 16.78 -13.41 7.22
N PHE A 123 17.21 -12.35 6.52
CA PHE A 123 18.07 -11.31 7.08
C PHE A 123 17.43 -10.62 8.29
N PHE A 124 16.16 -10.24 8.20
CA PHE A 124 15.47 -9.63 9.33
C PHE A 124 15.23 -10.61 10.47
N PHE A 125 14.95 -11.88 10.16
CA PHE A 125 14.82 -12.90 11.20
C PHE A 125 16.12 -13.07 11.99
N LYS A 126 17.28 -13.07 11.33
CA LYS A 126 18.60 -13.09 11.97
C LYS A 126 18.87 -11.81 12.77
N LYS A 127 18.54 -10.64 12.23
CA LYS A 127 18.68 -9.35 12.92
C LYS A 127 17.87 -9.24 14.21
N LEU A 128 16.73 -9.93 14.26
CA LEU A 128 15.85 -9.99 15.43
C LEU A 128 16.29 -11.04 16.47
N ASN A 129 17.46 -11.65 16.30
CA ASN A 129 17.96 -12.73 17.15
C ASN A 129 16.95 -13.87 17.35
N MET A 130 16.10 -14.13 16.34
CA MET A 130 15.19 -15.27 16.40
C MET A 130 15.98 -16.56 16.35
N GLU A 131 15.52 -17.55 17.15
CA GLU A 131 16.13 -18.86 17.19
C GLU A 131 16.15 -19.49 15.79
N GLU A 132 17.28 -20.10 15.41
CA GLU A 132 17.49 -20.62 14.05
C GLU A 132 16.40 -21.62 13.65
N LYS A 133 15.94 -22.45 14.60
CA LYS A 133 14.85 -23.41 14.37
C LYS A 133 13.55 -22.70 14.01
N VAL A 134 13.16 -21.68 14.78
CA VAL A 134 11.95 -20.88 14.55
C VAL A 134 12.04 -20.11 13.23
N CYS A 135 13.22 -19.59 12.90
CA CYS A 135 13.48 -18.93 11.62
C CYS A 135 13.21 -19.87 10.44
N LYS A 136 13.77 -21.09 10.48
CA LYS A 136 13.56 -22.11 9.43
C LYS A 136 12.09 -22.52 9.32
N GLU A 137 11.41 -22.73 10.44
CA GLU A 137 9.98 -23.07 10.46
C GLU A 137 9.13 -21.96 9.82
N LYS A 138 9.38 -20.69 10.15
CA LYS A 138 8.67 -19.56 9.54
C LYS A 138 8.94 -19.42 8.05
N LEU A 139 10.20 -19.57 7.61
CA LEU A 139 10.55 -19.54 6.19
C LEU A 139 9.90 -20.68 5.42
N ASP A 140 9.88 -21.89 5.99
CA ASP A 140 9.21 -23.05 5.39
C ASP A 140 7.69 -22.84 5.27
N ILE A 141 7.05 -22.21 6.26
CA ILE A 141 5.63 -21.81 6.18
C ILE A 141 5.41 -20.81 5.03
N ILE A 142 6.25 -19.78 4.91
CA ILE A 142 6.14 -18.79 3.83
C ILE A 142 6.37 -19.46 2.47
N PHE A 143 7.38 -20.31 2.35
CA PHE A 143 7.71 -21.06 1.14
C PHE A 143 6.53 -21.96 0.71
N LYS A 144 6.04 -22.82 1.60
CA LYS A 144 4.87 -23.66 1.32
C LYS A 144 3.63 -22.83 1.00
N GLY A 145 3.45 -21.72 1.68
CA GLY A 145 2.33 -20.80 1.48
C GLY A 145 2.30 -20.20 0.09
N ILE A 146 3.43 -19.63 -0.38
CA ILE A 146 3.50 -18.99 -1.71
C ILE A 146 3.38 -20.02 -2.83
N HIS A 147 3.98 -21.20 -2.67
CA HIS A 147 3.83 -22.31 -3.62
C HIS A 147 2.38 -22.81 -3.69
N LYS A 148 1.72 -23.00 -2.53
CA LYS A 148 0.32 -23.41 -2.49
C LYS A 148 -0.58 -22.39 -3.18
N LEU A 149 -0.37 -21.10 -2.93
CA LEU A 149 -1.14 -20.04 -3.58
C LEU A 149 -0.93 -20.06 -5.09
N TYR A 150 0.33 -20.13 -5.53
CA TYR A 150 0.68 -20.21 -6.94
C TYR A 150 0.02 -21.42 -7.61
N ASP A 151 0.17 -22.62 -7.06
CA ASP A 151 -0.33 -23.85 -7.67
C ASP A 151 -1.86 -23.91 -7.73
N THR A 152 -2.54 -23.41 -6.70
CA THR A 152 -4.00 -23.48 -6.58
C THR A 152 -4.69 -22.47 -7.48
N GLU A 153 -4.23 -21.21 -7.46
CA GLU A 153 -4.93 -20.10 -8.12
C GLU A 153 -4.37 -19.77 -9.50
N TYR A 154 -3.05 -19.91 -9.71
CA TYR A 154 -2.36 -19.43 -10.92
C TYR A 154 -1.80 -20.57 -11.79
N GLY A 155 -1.41 -21.70 -11.18
CA GLY A 155 -0.94 -22.89 -11.87
C GLY A 155 -2.03 -23.61 -12.67
N VAL A 156 -3.31 -23.40 -12.31
CA VAL A 156 -4.47 -23.95 -13.04
C VAL A 156 -4.77 -23.14 -14.32
N LEU A 157 -4.61 -21.81 -14.31
CA LEU A 157 -4.83 -20.96 -15.50
C LEU A 157 -3.93 -21.35 -16.69
N SER A 158 -2.73 -21.88 -16.41
CA SER A 158 -1.82 -22.39 -17.43
C SER A 158 -2.32 -23.65 -18.15
N ARG A 159 -3.28 -24.40 -17.56
CA ARG A 159 -3.87 -25.61 -18.18
C ARG A 159 -5.08 -25.30 -19.05
N THR A 160 -5.79 -24.21 -18.78
CA THR A 160 -7.01 -23.85 -19.53
C THR A 160 -6.66 -23.12 -20.84
N THR A 161 -5.60 -22.29 -20.84
CA THR A 161 -5.19 -21.47 -21.99
C THR A 161 -4.51 -22.25 -23.13
N SER A 162 -3.99 -23.44 -22.86
CA SER A 162 -3.38 -24.31 -23.89
C SER A 162 -4.39 -25.06 -24.76
N SER A 163 -5.69 -25.03 -24.42
CA SER A 163 -6.72 -25.81 -25.13
C SER A 163 -7.47 -25.04 -26.24
N THR A 164 -7.22 -23.75 -26.45
CA THR A 164 -8.02 -22.92 -27.38
C THR A 164 -7.26 -22.39 -28.61
N ALA A 165 -5.96 -22.66 -28.77
CA ALA A 165 -5.21 -22.23 -29.95
C ALA A 165 -5.21 -23.28 -31.08
N ARG A 166 -6.39 -23.68 -31.60
CA ARG A 166 -6.50 -24.37 -32.89
C ARG A 166 -7.75 -23.92 -33.64
N SER A 167 -7.63 -22.85 -34.43
CA SER A 167 -8.25 -22.74 -35.76
C SER A 167 -7.98 -21.39 -36.39
N SER A 168 -7.09 -21.37 -37.39
CA SER A 168 -7.31 -20.64 -38.63
C SER A 168 -6.45 -21.28 -39.72
N ASN A 169 -7.13 -21.92 -40.68
CA ASN A 169 -6.51 -22.57 -41.83
C ASN A 169 -6.11 -21.50 -42.86
N ILE A 170 -4.82 -21.33 -43.09
CA ILE A 170 -4.26 -20.94 -44.40
C ILE A 170 -3.09 -21.87 -44.67
N CYS A 171 -3.23 -22.69 -45.70
CA CYS A 171 -2.21 -23.60 -46.18
C CYS A 171 -1.20 -22.84 -47.06
N VAL A 172 0.07 -22.87 -46.66
CA VAL A 172 1.20 -22.77 -47.59
C VAL A 172 2.15 -23.89 -47.23
N ASP A 173 2.25 -24.84 -48.14
CA ASP A 173 3.11 -26.02 -48.05
C ASP A 173 4.56 -25.60 -48.33
N THR A 174 5.33 -25.49 -47.26
CA THR A 174 6.79 -25.63 -47.30
C THR A 174 7.14 -26.62 -46.20
N SER A 175 7.56 -27.82 -46.60
CA SER A 175 8.10 -28.84 -45.69
C SER A 175 9.36 -28.29 -45.03
N ASP A 176 9.21 -27.67 -43.86
CA ASP A 176 10.30 -27.13 -43.06
C ASP A 176 10.84 -28.25 -42.16
N ASP A 177 12.11 -28.60 -42.34
CA ASP A 177 12.85 -29.60 -41.55
C ASP A 177 12.93 -29.21 -40.05
N MET A 178 12.46 -28.01 -39.69
CA MET A 178 12.32 -27.52 -38.31
C MET A 178 11.23 -28.21 -37.48
N ASP A 179 10.20 -28.81 -38.09
CA ASP A 179 9.19 -29.59 -37.35
C ASP A 179 9.82 -30.80 -36.63
N GLY A 180 10.87 -31.38 -37.24
CA GLY A 180 11.67 -32.44 -36.63
C GLY A 180 12.48 -31.97 -35.42
N PHE A 181 12.94 -30.71 -35.41
CA PHE A 181 13.65 -30.10 -34.29
C PHE A 181 12.72 -29.83 -33.09
N GLU A 182 11.46 -29.44 -33.34
CA GLU A 182 10.45 -29.31 -32.27
C GLU A 182 10.11 -30.65 -31.63
N SER A 183 9.98 -31.71 -32.43
CA SER A 183 9.77 -33.07 -31.91
C SER A 183 10.98 -33.58 -31.12
N PHE A 184 12.20 -33.31 -31.60
CA PHE A 184 13.45 -33.67 -30.93
C PHE A 184 13.61 -32.93 -29.59
N THR A 185 13.39 -31.61 -29.56
CA THR A 185 13.44 -30.82 -28.30
C THR A 185 12.29 -31.14 -27.35
N GLY A 186 11.13 -31.55 -27.88
CA GLY A 186 10.00 -32.05 -27.10
C GLY A 186 10.31 -33.31 -26.29
N GLU A 187 11.14 -34.21 -26.83
CA GLU A 187 11.58 -35.42 -26.13
C GLU A 187 12.53 -35.10 -24.94
N PHE A 188 13.42 -34.11 -25.07
CA PHE A 188 14.27 -33.65 -23.96
C PHE A 188 13.48 -32.87 -22.88
N ARG A 189 12.46 -32.10 -23.28
CA ARG A 189 11.60 -31.31 -22.35
C ARG A 189 10.76 -32.16 -21.40
N ASN A 190 10.57 -33.45 -21.67
CA ASN A 190 9.81 -34.36 -20.81
C ASN A 190 10.65 -35.02 -19.71
N VAL A 191 11.99 -34.95 -19.81
CA VAL A 191 12.91 -35.60 -18.86
C VAL A 191 13.32 -34.66 -17.71
N GLU A 192 13.35 -33.35 -17.95
CA GLU A 192 13.46 -32.36 -16.90
C GLU A 192 12.07 -32.09 -16.31
N LYS A 193 11.88 -32.33 -15.00
CA LYS A 193 10.71 -31.81 -14.28
C LYS A 193 10.61 -30.32 -14.60
N LYS A 194 9.61 -29.89 -15.38
CA LYS A 194 9.38 -28.47 -15.67
C LYS A 194 9.23 -27.74 -14.33
N LYS A 195 10.27 -27.00 -13.94
CA LYS A 195 10.25 -26.12 -12.76
C LYS A 195 9.08 -25.15 -12.92
N SER A 196 8.40 -24.82 -11.83
CA SER A 196 7.35 -23.80 -11.89
C SER A 196 7.95 -22.43 -12.24
N GLN A 197 7.15 -21.51 -12.77
CA GLN A 197 7.64 -20.13 -13.02
C GLN A 197 8.12 -19.48 -11.71
N LEU A 198 7.47 -19.80 -10.60
CA LEU A 198 7.88 -19.39 -9.26
C LEU A 198 9.26 -19.95 -8.91
N ASP A 199 9.51 -21.25 -9.09
CA ASP A 199 10.83 -21.84 -8.84
C ASP A 199 11.92 -21.17 -9.70
N MET A 200 11.64 -20.99 -11.00
CA MET A 200 12.57 -20.32 -11.91
C MET A 200 12.91 -18.92 -11.44
N TYR A 201 11.91 -18.13 -11.04
CA TYR A 201 12.13 -16.79 -10.48
C TYR A 201 12.93 -16.82 -9.18
N LEU A 202 12.64 -17.76 -8.27
CA LEU A 202 13.34 -17.87 -6.98
C LEU A 202 14.81 -18.27 -7.16
N GLU A 203 15.14 -19.01 -8.21
CA GLU A 203 16.51 -19.42 -8.54
C GLU A 203 17.32 -18.34 -9.26
N GLU A 204 16.68 -17.33 -9.87
CA GLU A 204 17.39 -16.22 -10.50
C GLU A 204 18.17 -15.39 -9.46
N ASP A 205 19.25 -14.74 -9.90
CA ASP A 205 19.97 -13.80 -9.05
C ASP A 205 19.07 -12.60 -8.68
N ARG A 206 19.34 -12.01 -7.51
CA ARG A 206 18.63 -10.81 -7.06
C ARG A 206 19.14 -9.59 -7.83
N LEU A 207 18.22 -8.68 -8.14
CA LEU A 207 18.59 -7.35 -8.63
C LEU A 207 19.33 -6.56 -7.55
N ASN A 208 20.10 -5.57 -7.98
CA ASN A 208 20.81 -4.71 -7.04
C ASN A 208 19.80 -3.85 -6.29
N ARG A 209 19.81 -3.93 -4.95
CA ARG A 209 18.92 -3.15 -4.07
C ARG A 209 18.96 -1.64 -4.35
N LYS A 210 20.09 -1.10 -4.82
CA LYS A 210 20.28 0.33 -5.04
C LYS A 210 19.68 0.85 -6.34
N GLU A 211 19.23 -0.05 -7.23
CA GLU A 211 18.59 0.35 -8.47
C GLU A 211 17.17 0.86 -8.19
N GLU A 212 16.82 1.97 -8.85
CA GLU A 212 15.44 2.44 -8.90
C GLU A 212 14.62 1.43 -9.70
N LEU A 213 13.55 0.94 -9.08
CA LEU A 213 12.73 -0.13 -9.64
C LEU A 213 11.26 0.17 -9.34
N ASP A 214 10.50 0.40 -10.40
CA ASP A 214 9.06 0.20 -10.36
C ASP A 214 8.80 -1.31 -10.43
N ILE A 215 8.39 -1.86 -9.29
CA ILE A 215 8.17 -3.30 -9.14
C ILE A 215 6.98 -3.80 -9.97
N LEU A 216 5.93 -2.99 -10.17
CA LEU A 216 4.80 -3.39 -11.02
C LEU A 216 5.18 -3.36 -12.48
N GLN A 217 5.93 -2.34 -12.91
CA GLN A 217 6.46 -2.28 -14.26
C GLN A 217 7.43 -3.44 -14.54
N TYR A 218 8.28 -3.81 -13.58
CA TYR A 218 9.13 -5.01 -13.68
C TYR A 218 8.32 -6.28 -13.96
N TRP A 219 7.25 -6.52 -13.21
CA TRP A 219 6.41 -7.70 -13.42
C TRP A 219 5.64 -7.65 -14.74
N LYS A 220 5.22 -6.46 -15.17
CA LYS A 220 4.60 -6.25 -16.49
C LYS A 220 5.56 -6.58 -17.63
N ASP A 221 6.82 -6.12 -17.55
CA ASP A 221 7.83 -6.38 -18.58
C ASP A 221 8.25 -7.86 -18.61
N ASN A 222 8.24 -8.53 -17.46
CA ASN A 222 8.57 -9.95 -17.35
C ASN A 222 7.37 -10.89 -17.60
N GLN A 223 6.19 -10.37 -17.96
CA GLN A 223 5.00 -11.18 -18.22
C GLN A 223 5.20 -12.20 -19.35
N GLY A 224 6.05 -11.89 -20.34
CA GLY A 224 6.38 -12.86 -21.40
C GLY A 224 7.16 -14.09 -20.89
N ARG A 225 8.00 -13.90 -19.86
CA ARG A 225 8.79 -14.97 -19.23
C ARG A 225 7.98 -15.71 -18.17
N TYR A 226 7.18 -14.97 -17.41
CA TYR A 226 6.42 -15.46 -16.27
C TYR A 226 4.95 -15.05 -16.31
N PRO A 227 4.15 -15.56 -17.28
CA PRO A 227 2.80 -15.08 -17.50
C PRO A 227 1.85 -15.31 -16.31
N GLN A 228 2.03 -16.38 -15.55
CA GLN A 228 1.18 -16.67 -14.38
C GLN A 228 1.71 -16.01 -13.12
N LEU A 229 3.04 -16.03 -12.92
CA LEU A 229 3.65 -15.41 -11.76
C LEU A 229 3.47 -13.88 -11.76
N SER A 230 3.51 -13.25 -12.93
CA SER A 230 3.33 -11.79 -13.05
C SER A 230 1.91 -11.36 -12.69
N LEU A 231 0.90 -12.19 -12.98
CA LEU A 231 -0.48 -11.95 -12.51
C LEU A 231 -0.56 -12.05 -10.98
N MET A 232 0.03 -13.09 -10.39
CA MET A 232 0.09 -13.26 -8.94
C MET A 232 0.83 -12.10 -8.26
N ALA A 233 1.95 -11.67 -8.84
CA ALA A 233 2.73 -10.57 -8.33
C ALA A 233 1.96 -9.26 -8.38
N ARG A 234 1.29 -8.95 -9.50
CA ARG A 234 0.40 -7.79 -9.60
C ARG A 234 -0.67 -7.81 -8.51
N ASP A 235 -1.38 -8.92 -8.36
CA ASP A 235 -2.52 -9.01 -7.44
C ASP A 235 -2.08 -8.89 -5.97
N ILE A 236 -0.92 -9.45 -5.61
CA ILE A 236 -0.35 -9.34 -4.25
C ILE A 236 0.25 -7.96 -4.00
N LEU A 237 1.01 -7.42 -4.95
CA LEU A 237 1.74 -6.17 -4.76
C LEU A 237 0.79 -4.96 -4.68
N SER A 238 -0.34 -5.02 -5.38
CA SER A 238 -1.39 -4.00 -5.34
C SER A 238 -2.19 -3.96 -4.05
N ILE A 239 -1.97 -4.88 -3.09
CA ILE A 239 -2.64 -4.83 -1.79
C ILE A 239 -2.07 -3.65 -0.99
N PRO A 240 -2.88 -2.64 -0.63
CA PRO A 240 -2.41 -1.57 0.23
C PRO A 240 -2.18 -2.08 1.66
N ILE A 241 -1.10 -1.66 2.32
CA ILE A 241 -0.85 -2.01 3.73
C ILE A 241 -1.89 -1.38 4.66
N THR A 242 -2.40 -0.20 4.31
CA THR A 242 -3.29 0.59 5.16
C THR A 242 -4.61 0.89 4.47
N THR A 243 -5.64 1.12 5.27
CA THR A 243 -6.93 1.66 4.81
C THR A 243 -6.93 3.18 4.71
N VAL A 244 -5.78 3.85 4.91
CA VAL A 244 -5.72 5.32 4.94
C VAL A 244 -6.09 5.93 3.59
N ALA A 245 -5.73 5.27 2.48
CA ALA A 245 -6.14 5.70 1.14
C ALA A 245 -7.68 5.77 1.03
N SER A 246 -8.40 4.75 1.48
CA SER A 246 -9.87 4.77 1.45
C SER A 246 -10.45 5.77 2.45
N GLU A 247 -9.85 5.92 3.64
CA GLU A 247 -10.24 6.97 4.60
C GLU A 247 -10.03 8.39 4.03
N SER A 248 -8.99 8.61 3.23
CA SER A 248 -8.77 9.87 2.51
C SER A 248 -9.89 10.12 1.50
N SER A 249 -10.22 9.12 0.67
CA SER A 249 -11.36 9.19 -0.26
C SER A 249 -12.69 9.46 0.46
N PHE A 250 -12.89 8.92 1.67
CA PHE A 250 -14.08 9.22 2.50
C PHE A 250 -14.05 10.61 3.14
N SER A 251 -12.88 11.10 3.54
CA SER A 251 -12.70 12.47 4.07
C SER A 251 -13.04 13.52 3.01
N ILE A 252 -12.54 13.30 1.79
CA ILE A 252 -12.95 13.98 0.57
C ILE A 252 -14.46 13.87 0.35
N GLY A 253 -15.04 12.69 0.55
CA GLY A 253 -16.49 12.46 0.49
C GLY A 253 -17.29 13.31 1.47
N GLY A 254 -16.70 13.71 2.60
CA GLY A 254 -17.28 14.70 3.51
C GLY A 254 -17.42 16.11 2.92
N ARG A 255 -16.64 16.44 1.88
CA ARG A 255 -16.78 17.68 1.08
C ARG A 255 -17.85 17.54 -0.01
N VAL A 256 -17.99 16.34 -0.61
CA VAL A 256 -19.07 16.00 -1.55
C VAL A 256 -20.44 16.00 -0.84
N LEU A 257 -20.49 15.47 0.38
CA LEU A 257 -21.61 15.51 1.32
C LEU A 257 -21.48 16.70 2.27
N SER A 258 -21.45 17.92 1.72
CA SER A 258 -21.41 19.13 2.54
C SER A 258 -22.70 19.32 3.36
N LYS A 259 -22.68 20.25 4.34
CA LYS A 259 -23.86 20.59 5.16
C LYS A 259 -25.12 20.94 4.34
N TYR A 260 -24.93 21.37 3.08
CA TYR A 260 -25.98 21.77 2.15
C TYR A 260 -26.34 20.69 1.11
N ARG A 261 -25.57 19.59 1.02
CA ARG A 261 -25.75 18.48 0.08
C ARG A 261 -25.98 17.12 0.78
N SER A 262 -26.63 17.14 1.94
CA SER A 262 -26.87 15.95 2.77
C SER A 262 -28.04 15.06 2.31
N SER A 263 -28.83 15.49 1.32
CA SER A 263 -30.00 14.75 0.79
C SER A 263 -29.70 13.89 -0.46
N LEU A 264 -28.42 13.70 -0.80
CA LEU A 264 -28.04 12.84 -1.92
C LEU A 264 -28.34 11.38 -1.60
N ARG A 265 -28.84 10.64 -2.62
CA ARG A 265 -28.98 9.19 -2.52
C ARG A 265 -27.59 8.55 -2.51
N SER A 266 -27.44 7.44 -1.79
CA SER A 266 -26.16 6.70 -1.70
C SER A 266 -25.57 6.36 -3.08
N SER A 267 -26.41 6.00 -4.06
CA SER A 267 -25.99 5.72 -5.44
C SER A 267 -25.33 6.92 -6.13
N ASN A 268 -25.80 8.14 -5.83
CA ASN A 268 -25.25 9.35 -6.43
C ASN A 268 -23.95 9.77 -5.75
N VAL A 269 -23.85 9.54 -4.43
CA VAL A 269 -22.60 9.76 -3.68
C VAL A 269 -21.50 8.84 -4.19
N GLU A 270 -21.81 7.56 -4.37
CA GLU A 270 -20.89 6.56 -4.94
C GLU A 270 -20.45 6.98 -6.36
N ALA A 271 -21.41 7.29 -7.25
CA ALA A 271 -21.08 7.74 -8.60
C ALA A 271 -20.18 8.98 -8.59
N LEU A 272 -20.48 9.99 -7.77
CA LEU A 272 -19.66 11.21 -7.67
C LEU A 272 -18.25 10.92 -7.17
N LEU A 273 -18.10 10.09 -6.13
CA LEU A 273 -16.80 9.70 -5.60
C LEU A 273 -15.97 8.95 -6.65
N CYS A 274 -16.54 7.93 -7.28
CA CYS A 274 -15.84 7.13 -8.29
C CYS A 274 -15.48 7.93 -9.54
N THR A 275 -16.36 8.83 -10.00
CA THR A 275 -16.10 9.64 -11.20
C THR A 275 -15.01 10.68 -10.92
N ARG A 276 -15.00 11.26 -9.70
CA ARG A 276 -13.92 12.15 -9.27
C ARG A 276 -12.59 11.41 -9.23
N ASP A 277 -12.53 10.28 -8.51
CA ASP A 277 -11.32 9.45 -8.42
C ASP A 277 -10.78 9.15 -9.83
N TRP A 278 -11.64 8.67 -10.73
CA TRP A 278 -11.27 8.37 -12.12
C TRP A 278 -10.74 9.57 -12.92
N LEU A 279 -11.31 10.75 -12.74
CA LEU A 279 -10.92 11.95 -13.50
C LEU A 279 -9.62 12.57 -12.99
N PHE A 280 -9.35 12.46 -11.70
CA PHE A 280 -8.25 13.18 -11.03
C PHE A 280 -7.12 12.28 -10.53
N ASP A 281 -7.17 10.95 -10.73
CA ASP A 281 -6.11 9.99 -10.38
C ASP A 281 -4.78 10.20 -11.15
N LEU A 282 -4.68 11.22 -12.01
CA LEU A 282 -3.56 11.45 -12.94
C LEU A 282 -2.92 12.84 -12.83
N GLU A 283 -3.42 13.73 -11.97
CA GLU A 283 -2.81 15.05 -11.78
C GLU A 283 -2.08 15.08 -10.44
N ASP A 284 -0.76 15.21 -10.50
CA ASP A 284 0.14 15.27 -9.35
C ASP A 284 -0.37 16.26 -8.30
N ASP A 285 -0.24 15.88 -7.02
CA ASP A 285 -0.65 16.54 -5.76
C ASP A 285 -0.20 18.03 -5.59
N GLU A 286 0.35 18.70 -6.60
CA GLU A 286 0.83 20.09 -6.51
C GLU A 286 -0.28 21.14 -6.75
N ASN A 287 -1.44 20.78 -7.31
CA ASN A 287 -2.51 21.73 -7.66
C ASN A 287 -3.89 21.41 -7.05
N GLU A 288 -3.97 20.73 -5.90
CA GLU A 288 -5.26 20.46 -5.24
C GLU A 288 -6.04 21.75 -4.89
N ASP A 289 -5.37 22.87 -4.65
CA ASP A 289 -6.05 24.14 -4.29
C ASP A 289 -6.59 24.91 -5.52
N ASP A 290 -5.99 24.76 -6.71
CA ASP A 290 -6.33 25.57 -7.91
C ASP A 290 -7.40 24.89 -8.80
N ILE A 291 -7.48 23.55 -8.82
CA ILE A 291 -8.53 22.80 -9.55
C ILE A 291 -9.87 22.83 -8.79
N GLU A 292 -9.82 23.09 -7.48
CA GLU A 292 -10.99 23.10 -6.57
C GLU A 292 -11.96 24.26 -6.81
N GLU A 293 -11.51 25.41 -7.33
CA GLU A 293 -12.37 26.58 -7.63
C GLU A 293 -13.09 26.43 -8.99
N GLU A 294 -12.43 25.83 -9.98
CA GLU A 294 -12.94 25.70 -11.37
C GLU A 294 -14.13 24.72 -11.46
N LEU A 295 -14.11 23.62 -10.68
CA LEU A 295 -15.20 22.63 -10.66
C LEU A 295 -16.47 23.10 -9.92
N ALA A 296 -16.32 24.04 -8.97
CA ALA A 296 -17.46 24.62 -8.27
C ALA A 296 -18.31 25.46 -9.23
N GLU A 297 -17.66 26.19 -10.14
CA GLU A 297 -18.30 26.99 -11.19
C GLU A 297 -18.93 26.11 -12.28
N ASP A 298 -18.23 25.06 -12.73
CA ASP A 298 -18.71 24.18 -13.80
C ASP A 298 -19.96 23.36 -13.43
N ILE A 299 -20.11 22.97 -12.16
CA ILE A 299 -21.32 22.26 -11.69
C ILE A 299 -22.52 23.20 -11.54
N GLU A 300 -22.31 24.49 -11.26
CA GLU A 300 -23.39 25.49 -11.23
C GLU A 300 -24.00 25.70 -12.63
N SER A 301 -23.19 25.57 -13.69
CA SER A 301 -23.62 25.70 -15.08
C SER A 301 -24.56 24.59 -15.57
N LEU A 302 -24.61 23.45 -14.88
CA LEU A 302 -25.41 22.27 -15.25
C LEU A 302 -26.86 22.33 -14.73
N TYR A 303 -27.23 23.36 -13.98
CA TYR A 303 -28.62 23.58 -13.57
C TYR A 303 -29.37 24.39 -14.63
N PRO A 304 -30.48 23.88 -15.21
CA PRO A 304 -31.39 24.73 -15.97
C PRO A 304 -31.95 25.78 -15.02
N THR A 305 -31.65 27.06 -15.24
CA THR A 305 -32.32 28.16 -14.55
C THR A 305 -33.80 28.09 -14.92
N TYR A 306 -34.65 27.63 -14.00
CA TYR A 306 -36.10 27.74 -14.16
C TYR A 306 -36.46 29.22 -14.06
N ASP A 307 -36.85 29.79 -15.20
CA ASP A 307 -37.36 31.16 -15.33
C ASP A 307 -38.69 31.26 -14.58
N ASP A 308 -38.71 32.05 -13.51
CA ASP A 308 -39.81 32.16 -12.55
C ASP A 308 -40.93 33.11 -13.07
N SER A 309 -41.21 33.06 -14.38
CA SER A 309 -42.09 34.02 -15.05
C SER A 309 -43.55 33.57 -15.17
N HIS A 310 -43.97 32.44 -14.59
CA HIS A 310 -45.36 31.94 -14.69
C HIS A 310 -46.00 31.51 -13.36
N VAL A 311 -45.72 32.23 -12.26
CA VAL A 311 -46.59 32.19 -11.06
C VAL A 311 -47.67 33.27 -11.22
N GLY A 312 -48.68 32.96 -12.04
CA GLY A 312 -49.76 33.90 -12.31
C GLY A 312 -50.91 33.22 -13.04
N ASP A 313 -51.56 32.26 -12.38
CA ASP A 313 -53.00 32.02 -12.45
C ASP A 313 -53.28 30.60 -11.94
N LEU A 314 -53.97 30.51 -10.80
CA LEU A 314 -54.92 29.45 -10.43
C LEU A 314 -55.46 29.74 -9.01
N LYS A 315 -56.09 30.92 -8.86
CA LYS A 315 -57.11 31.15 -7.82
C LYS A 315 -58.48 31.18 -8.50
N GLN A 316 -59.03 30.02 -8.84
CA GLN A 316 -60.47 29.77 -8.87
C GLN A 316 -60.75 28.34 -9.35
N GLN A 317 -61.17 27.47 -8.44
CA GLN A 317 -62.45 26.75 -8.51
C GLN A 317 -62.49 25.59 -7.50
N ARG A 318 -63.50 25.66 -6.62
CA ARG A 318 -64.30 24.57 -6.02
C ARG A 318 -63.57 23.56 -5.11
N GLY A 319 -64.03 23.28 -3.90
CA GLY A 319 -65.24 23.67 -3.17
C GLY A 319 -65.19 23.09 -1.76
#